data_AF-A0A7X2SYZ5-F1
#
_entry.id   AF-A0A7X2SYZ5-F1
#
_cell.length_a   1.000
_cell.length_b   1.000
_cell.length_c   1.000
_cell.angle_alpha   90.00
_cell.angle_beta   90.00
_cell.angle_gamma   90.00
#
_symmetry.space_group_name_H-M   'P 1'
#
loop_
_entity.id
_entity.type
_entity.pdbx_description
1 polymer ?
#
loop_
_entity_poly.entity_id
_entity_poly.type
_entity_poly.pdbx_seq_one_letter_code
_entity_poly.pdbx_strand_id
1 'polypeptide(L)'
;MFHHSSKLQFPVRVEKPDPEFAMLLQQAIGGVEGEIRVAMQYFFQAMGARGDVRIRDLLISTATEELSHIEMLGYAVALNLEGAP
;
A
#
# COMPACT_ATOMS: atom_id res chain seq x y z
N MET A 1 6.13 17.09 3.55
CA MET A 1 5.73 16.75 4.93
C MET A 1 4.66 15.67 4.81
N PHE A 2 4.75 14.60 5.60
CA PHE A 2 3.73 13.55 5.61
C PHE A 2 2.83 13.74 6.84
N HIS A 3 1.56 13.36 6.68
CA HIS A 3 0.58 13.29 7.74
C HIS A 3 -0.03 11.90 7.73
N HIS A 4 -0.34 11.38 8.92
CA HIS A 4 -0.98 10.09 9.09
C HIS A 4 -2.35 10.30 9.74
N SER A 5 -3.34 9.54 9.26
CA SER A 5 -4.69 9.45 9.81
C SER A 5 -4.94 8.00 10.17
N SER A 6 -5.53 7.72 11.33
CA SER A 6 -5.85 6.34 11.76
C SER A 6 -7.01 5.69 10.98
N LYS A 7 -7.53 6.35 9.94
CA LYS A 7 -8.61 5.84 9.10
C LYS A 7 -8.00 5.20 7.86
N LEU A 8 -8.34 3.93 7.62
CA LEU A 8 -8.05 3.27 6.36
C LEU A 8 -8.70 4.03 5.19
N GLN A 9 -8.01 4.07 4.04
CA GLN A 9 -8.53 4.70 2.82
C GLN A 9 -9.83 4.05 2.35
N PHE A 10 -9.97 2.74 2.52
CA PHE A 10 -11.20 2.00 2.29
C PHE A 10 -11.41 0.91 3.35
N PRO A 11 -12.66 0.60 3.76
CA PRO A 11 -12.92 -0.44 4.74
C PRO A 11 -12.44 -1.82 4.26
N VAL A 12 -11.56 -2.44 5.06
CA VAL A 12 -11.10 -3.82 4.83
C VAL A 12 -11.95 -4.77 5.66
N ARG A 13 -12.41 -5.86 5.04
CA ARG A 13 -13.25 -6.89 5.69
C ARG A 13 -12.78 -8.28 5.27
N VAL A 14 -12.76 -9.20 6.23
CA VAL A 14 -12.48 -10.62 6.03
C VAL A 14 -13.61 -11.40 6.71
N GLU A 15 -14.33 -12.23 5.95
CA GLU A 15 -15.46 -13.00 6.49
C GLU A 15 -15.02 -14.21 7.31
N LYS A 16 -13.94 -14.87 6.85
CA LYS A 16 -13.35 -16.03 7.49
C LYS A 16 -11.82 -15.91 7.41
N PRO A 17 -11.09 -15.93 8.54
CA PRO A 17 -9.64 -15.89 8.52
C PRO A 17 -9.04 -17.06 7.72
N ASP A 18 -8.06 -16.75 6.88
CA ASP A 18 -7.32 -17.70 6.05
C ASP A 18 -5.80 -17.38 6.08
N PRO A 19 -5.00 -18.10 6.87
CA PRO A 19 -3.57 -17.84 6.98
C PRO A 19 -2.79 -18.14 5.70
N GLU A 20 -3.29 -19.01 4.82
CA GLU A 20 -2.67 -19.24 3.51
C GLU A 20 -2.89 -18.01 2.61
N PHE A 21 -4.09 -17.43 2.63
CA PHE A 21 -4.35 -16.18 1.93
C PHE A 21 -3.55 -15.01 2.51
N ALA A 22 -3.35 -14.94 3.83
CA ALA A 22 -2.46 -13.95 4.45
C ALA A 22 -1.02 -14.04 3.92
N MET A 23 -0.52 -15.25 3.68
CA MET A 23 0.78 -15.47 3.05
C MET A 23 0.79 -14.97 1.60
N LEU A 24 -0.27 -15.23 0.82
CA LEU A 24 -0.36 -14.74 -0.56
C LEU A 24 -0.41 -13.21 -0.63
N LEU A 25 -1.10 -12.55 0.31
CA LEU A 25 -1.14 -11.09 0.41
C LEU A 25 0.25 -10.45 0.63
N GLN A 26 1.22 -11.19 1.19
CA GLN A 26 2.60 -10.70 1.29
C GLN A 26 3.20 -10.38 -0.08
N GLN A 27 2.80 -11.11 -1.14
CA GLN A 27 3.26 -10.82 -2.49
C GLN A 27 2.70 -9.50 -3.02
N ALA A 28 1.45 -9.16 -2.67
CA ALA A 28 0.86 -7.86 -3.02
C ALA A 28 1.50 -6.71 -2.23
N ILE A 29 2.04 -6.95 -1.03
CA ILE A 29 2.71 -5.92 -0.23
C ILE A 29 4.18 -5.74 -0.66
N GLY A 30 4.98 -6.79 -0.52
CA GLY A 30 6.44 -6.76 -0.64
C GLY A 30 7.01 -7.58 -1.79
N GLY A 31 6.15 -8.19 -2.61
CA GLY A 31 6.57 -8.91 -3.80
C GLY A 31 7.17 -7.99 -4.86
N VAL A 32 7.70 -8.61 -5.93
CA VAL A 32 8.36 -7.86 -7.00
C VAL A 32 7.43 -6.87 -7.69
N GLU A 33 6.11 -7.06 -7.67
CA GLU A 33 5.12 -6.12 -8.19
C GLU A 33 4.23 -5.54 -7.07
N GLY A 34 4.65 -5.66 -5.82
CA GLY A 34 3.87 -5.25 -4.67
C GLY A 34 3.87 -3.74 -4.43
N GLU A 35 2.94 -3.28 -3.61
CA GLU A 35 2.66 -1.87 -3.37
C GLU A 35 3.84 -1.09 -2.79
N ILE A 36 4.74 -1.74 -2.02
CA ILE A 36 5.97 -1.10 -1.55
C ILE A 36 6.83 -0.65 -2.74
N ARG A 37 6.99 -1.49 -3.76
CA ARG A 37 7.74 -1.13 -4.95
C ARG A 37 7.04 0.00 -5.69
N VAL A 38 5.73 -0.10 -5.91
CA VAL A 38 4.95 0.87 -6.66
C VAL A 38 5.02 2.25 -5.98
N ALA A 39 4.77 2.30 -4.67
CA ALA A 39 4.87 3.50 -3.84
C ALA A 39 6.25 4.16 -4.00
N MET A 40 7.33 3.39 -3.78
CA MET A 40 8.69 3.92 -3.85
C MET A 40 9.07 4.34 -5.26
N GLN A 41 8.62 3.61 -6.28
CA GLN A 41 8.89 3.93 -7.68
C GLN A 41 8.30 5.30 -8.05
N TYR A 42 7.01 5.54 -7.78
CA TYR A 42 6.39 6.83 -8.05
C TYR A 42 6.98 7.94 -7.19
N PHE A 43 7.32 7.64 -5.93
CA PHE A 43 7.93 8.60 -5.02
C PHE A 43 9.26 9.11 -5.57
N PHE A 44 10.18 8.21 -5.96
CA PHE A 44 11.48 8.61 -6.51
C PHE A 44 11.36 9.27 -7.88
N GLN A 45 10.41 8.83 -8.72
CA GLN A 45 10.13 9.49 -10.00
C GLN A 45 9.66 10.94 -9.78
N ALA A 46 8.79 11.20 -8.81
CA ALA A 46 8.36 12.56 -8.46
C ALA A 46 9.53 13.44 -7.99
N MET A 47 10.48 12.87 -7.24
CA MET A 47 11.69 13.58 -6.81
C MET A 47 12.65 13.88 -7.97
N GLY A 48 12.63 13.06 -9.02
CA GLY A 48 13.42 13.26 -10.25
C GLY A 48 12.73 14.12 -11.31
N ALA A 49 11.42 14.33 -11.21
CA ALA A 49 10.66 15.13 -12.19
C ALA A 49 11.10 16.60 -12.15
N ARG A 50 11.66 17.10 -13.27
CA ARG A 50 12.09 18.50 -13.46
C ARG A 50 11.27 19.25 -14.51
N GLY A 51 10.34 18.55 -15.16
CA GLY A 51 9.48 19.09 -16.22
C GLY A 51 8.17 19.65 -15.69
N ASP A 52 7.08 19.28 -16.33
CA ASP A 52 5.72 19.73 -15.98
C ASP A 52 5.37 19.40 -14.52
N VAL A 53 4.99 20.44 -13.77
CA VAL A 53 4.59 20.33 -12.36
C VAL A 53 3.41 19.38 -12.19
N ARG A 54 2.48 19.33 -13.15
CA ARG A 54 1.31 18.44 -13.11
C ARG A 54 1.71 16.97 -13.09
N ILE A 55 2.82 16.61 -13.75
CA ILE A 55 3.33 15.23 -13.75
C ILE A 55 3.95 14.91 -12.38
N ARG A 56 4.72 15.84 -11.81
CA ARG A 56 5.28 15.68 -10.47
C ARG A 56 4.18 15.51 -9.42
N ASP A 57 3.12 16.32 -9.53
CA ASP A 57 1.99 16.28 -8.61
C ASP A 57 1.21 14.95 -8.75
N LEU A 58 0.97 14.48 -9.98
CA LEU A 58 0.37 13.17 -10.21
C LEU A 58 1.20 12.04 -9.58
N LEU A 59 2.51 12.03 -9.82
CA LEU A 59 3.40 11.00 -9.29
C LEU A 59 3.43 10.99 -7.77
N ILE A 60 3.54 12.16 -7.12
CA ILE A 60 3.59 12.22 -5.65
C ILE A 60 2.22 11.92 -5.02
N SER A 61 1.11 12.27 -5.68
CA SER A 61 -0.23 11.90 -5.21
C SER A 61 -0.42 10.39 -5.27
N THR A 62 -0.07 9.76 -6.40
CA THR A 62 -0.19 8.30 -6.55
C THR A 62 0.75 7.58 -5.58
N ALA A 63 2.01 8.01 -5.44
CA ALA A 63 2.93 7.44 -4.46
C ALA A 63 2.39 7.48 -3.03
N THR A 64 1.66 8.54 -2.67
CA THR A 64 1.04 8.69 -1.35
C THR A 64 -0.17 7.78 -1.18
N GLU A 65 -0.96 7.59 -2.24
CA GLU A 65 -2.07 6.63 -2.27
C GLU A 65 -1.58 5.19 -2.09
N GLU A 66 -0.49 4.79 -2.75
CA GLU A 66 0.06 3.44 -2.59
C GLU A 66 0.50 3.13 -1.13
N LEU A 67 0.89 4.14 -0.34
CA LEU A 67 1.14 3.96 1.09
C LEU A 67 -0.13 3.53 1.85
N SER A 68 -1.29 4.00 1.40
CA SER A 68 -2.59 3.60 1.96
C SER A 68 -2.98 2.18 1.51
N HIS A 69 -2.62 1.78 0.29
CA HIS A 69 -2.79 0.40 -0.16
C HIS A 69 -1.95 -0.58 0.68
N ILE A 70 -0.70 -0.23 0.99
CA ILE A 70 0.16 -1.02 1.90
C ILE A 70 -0.50 -1.17 3.28
N GLU A 71 -1.03 -0.08 3.84
CA GLU A 71 -1.73 -0.10 5.13
C GLU A 71 -2.96 -1.04 5.09
N MET A 72 -3.79 -0.92 4.05
CA MET A 72 -4.97 -1.76 3.88
C MET A 72 -4.62 -3.24 3.71
N LEU A 73 -3.60 -3.57 2.92
CA LEU A 73 -3.14 -4.94 2.75
C LEU A 73 -2.54 -5.50 4.04
N GLY A 74 -1.77 -4.70 4.77
CA GLY A 74 -1.27 -5.07 6.10
C GLY A 74 -2.39 -5.35 7.10
N TYR A 75 -3.44 -4.53 7.07
CA TYR A 75 -4.65 -4.76 7.87
C TYR A 75 -5.37 -6.06 7.44
N ALA A 76 -5.49 -6.32 6.13
CA ALA A 76 -6.08 -7.55 5.61
C ALA A 76 -5.29 -8.80 6.04
N VAL A 77 -3.96 -8.73 6.04
CA VAL A 77 -3.09 -9.80 6.56
C VAL A 77 -3.40 -10.06 8.03
N ALA A 78 -3.48 -9.01 8.86
CA ALA A 78 -3.76 -9.16 10.29
C ALA A 78 -5.11 -9.86 10.54
N LEU A 79 -6.17 -9.44 9.82
CA LEU A 79 -7.48 -10.08 9.91
C LEU A 79 -7.45 -11.56 9.46
N ASN A 80 -6.71 -11.88 8.41
CA ASN A 80 -6.59 -13.26 7.91
C ASN A 80 -5.77 -14.17 8.84
N LEU A 81 -4.93 -13.60 9.70
CA LEU A 81 -4.15 -14.32 10.70
C LEU A 81 -4.87 -14.46 12.06
N GLU A 82 -6.08 -13.94 12.22
CA GLU A 82 -6.83 -14.08 13.46
C GLU A 82 -7.05 -15.56 13.82
N GLY A 83 -6.55 -15.95 15.00
CA GLY A 83 -6.67 -17.33 15.50
C GLY A 83 -5.65 -18.32 14.95
N ALA A 84 -4.71 -17.88 14.09
CA ALA A 84 -3.55 -18.67 13.73
C ALA A 84 -2.64 -18.93 14.95
N PRO A 85 -1.96 -20.10 15.03
CA PRO A 85 -1.10 -20.47 16.16
C PRO A 85 0.13 -19.58 16.34
#